data_AF-A0A2N2YTP1-F1
#
_entry.id   AF-A0A2N2YTP1-F1
#
_cell.length_a   1.000
_cell.length_b   1.000
_cell.length_c   1.000
_cell.angle_alpha   90.00
_cell.angle_beta   90.00
_cell.angle_gamma   90.00
#
_symmetry.space_group_name_H-M   'P 1'
#
loop_
_entity.id
_entity.type
_entity.pdbx_description
1 polymer ?
#
loop_
_entity_poly.entity_id
_entity_poly.type
_entity_poly.pdbx_seq_one_letter_code
_entity_poly.pdbx_strand_id
1 'polypeptide(L)'
;MKKQNKMKCKEVHKLIGPFLNGSMDVKKSGLFRSHLSECRSCEKLVGELSATLSILDEQKRILPDPFMHTRIWQEIENRQKTNVLFSVRRIVQPIMVAAILIIGIYIGIGLGNSYVSEAEEIASVDNRTLVDEFLFNEMDYEPIEIFLIDK
;
A
#
# COMPACT_ATOMS: atom_id res chain seq x y z
N MET A 1 -66.26 10.82 -15.04
CA MET A 1 -65.91 12.16 -14.51
C MET A 1 -64.40 12.26 -14.34
N LYS A 2 -63.84 13.40 -14.79
CA LYS A 2 -62.50 13.98 -14.54
C LYS A 2 -61.24 13.23 -15.01
N LYS A 3 -60.84 13.62 -16.21
CA LYS A 3 -59.48 13.58 -16.77
C LYS A 3 -58.78 14.89 -16.36
N GLN A 4 -57.85 14.86 -15.39
CA GLN A 4 -56.92 15.98 -15.13
C GLN A 4 -55.57 15.46 -14.61
N ASN A 5 -54.51 15.80 -15.36
CA ASN A 5 -53.07 15.75 -15.04
C ASN A 5 -52.54 14.58 -14.18
N LYS A 6 -52.88 13.34 -14.55
CA LYS A 6 -52.59 12.16 -13.75
C LYS A 6 -51.83 11.13 -14.59
N MET A 7 -50.72 10.65 -14.06
CA MET A 7 -49.97 9.52 -14.63
C MET A 7 -50.97 8.39 -14.95
N LYS A 8 -50.85 7.77 -16.12
CA LYS A 8 -51.83 6.75 -16.54
C LYS A 8 -51.59 5.47 -15.75
N CYS A 9 -52.64 4.70 -15.43
CA CYS A 9 -52.47 3.42 -14.72
C CYS A 9 -51.47 2.49 -15.42
N LYS A 10 -51.44 2.48 -16.76
CA LYS A 10 -50.46 1.72 -17.56
C LYS A 10 -49.00 2.17 -17.32
N GLU A 11 -48.78 3.45 -17.07
CA GLU A 11 -47.45 4.00 -16.76
C GLU A 11 -47.05 3.67 -15.33
N VAL A 12 -48.00 3.76 -14.39
CA VAL A 12 -47.81 3.33 -12.99
C VAL A 12 -47.39 1.87 -12.96
N HIS A 13 -48.09 0.97 -13.65
CA HIS A 13 -47.76 -0.45 -13.67
C HIS A 13 -46.32 -0.75 -14.13
N LYS A 14 -45.80 0.03 -15.09
CA LYS A 14 -44.39 -0.08 -15.55
C LYS A 14 -43.39 0.41 -14.51
N LEU A 15 -43.80 1.36 -13.68
CA LEU A 15 -42.96 2.01 -12.67
C LEU A 15 -43.00 1.30 -11.30
N ILE A 16 -43.86 0.29 -11.12
CA ILE A 16 -43.94 -0.47 -9.87
C ILE A 16 -42.59 -1.11 -9.50
N GLY A 17 -41.92 -1.79 -10.45
CA GLY A 17 -40.62 -2.42 -10.21
C GLY A 17 -39.54 -1.42 -9.78
N PRO A 18 -39.29 -0.35 -10.54
CA PRO A 18 -38.38 0.73 -10.15
C PRO A 18 -38.72 1.39 -8.80
N PHE A 19 -40.01 1.54 -8.48
CA PHE A 19 -40.46 2.08 -7.19
C PHE A 19 -40.09 1.16 -6.02
N LEU A 20 -40.34 -0.14 -6.13
CA LEU A 20 -40.00 -1.12 -5.10
C LEU A 20 -38.49 -1.26 -4.89
N ASN A 21 -37.70 -1.08 -5.96
CA ASN A 21 -36.24 -1.13 -5.92
C ASN A 21 -35.58 0.20 -5.53
N GLY A 22 -36.35 1.27 -5.27
CA GLY A 22 -35.82 2.58 -4.90
C GLY A 22 -35.05 3.31 -6.02
N SER A 23 -35.17 2.91 -7.28
CA SER A 23 -34.36 3.43 -8.41
C SER A 23 -35.04 4.57 -9.20
N MET A 24 -36.02 5.25 -8.61
CA MET A 24 -36.77 6.31 -9.28
C MET A 24 -36.32 7.72 -8.91
N ASP A 25 -36.33 8.60 -9.91
CA ASP A 25 -36.15 10.04 -9.74
C ASP A 25 -37.23 10.64 -8.82
N VAL A 26 -36.85 11.66 -8.04
CA VAL A 26 -37.68 12.27 -6.99
C VAL A 26 -38.99 12.81 -7.55
N LYS A 27 -38.98 13.41 -8.75
CA LYS A 27 -40.17 13.96 -9.40
C LYS A 27 -41.17 12.86 -9.79
N LYS A 28 -40.67 11.75 -10.33
CA LYS A 28 -41.50 10.60 -10.73
C LYS A 28 -42.10 9.89 -9.52
N SER A 29 -41.34 9.78 -8.44
CA SER A 29 -41.80 9.21 -7.17
C SER A 29 -42.96 9.99 -6.56
N GLY A 30 -42.92 11.33 -6.61
CA GLY A 30 -44.04 12.16 -6.16
C GLY A 30 -45.33 11.94 -6.94
N LEU A 31 -45.23 11.94 -8.28
CA LEU A 31 -46.39 11.69 -9.17
C LEU A 31 -46.96 10.27 -8.98
N PHE A 32 -46.09 9.28 -8.79
CA PHE A 32 -46.47 7.90 -8.55
C PHE A 32 -47.25 7.76 -7.23
N ARG A 33 -46.75 8.34 -6.13
CA ARG A 33 -47.44 8.33 -4.82
C ARG A 33 -48.79 9.05 -4.88
N SER A 34 -48.86 10.18 -5.57
CA SER A 34 -50.13 10.90 -5.80
C SER A 34 -51.14 10.04 -6.58
N HIS A 35 -50.68 9.25 -7.56
CA HIS A 35 -51.58 8.34 -8.27
C HIS A 35 -52.10 7.23 -7.35
N LEU A 36 -51.24 6.65 -6.50
CA LEU A 36 -51.65 5.59 -5.56
C LEU A 36 -52.73 6.09 -4.59
N SER A 37 -52.61 7.30 -4.05
CA SER A 37 -53.62 7.86 -3.14
C SER A 37 -54.99 8.09 -3.80
N GLU A 38 -55.02 8.19 -5.12
CA GLU A 38 -56.25 8.47 -5.86
C GLU A 38 -56.77 7.27 -6.68
N CYS A 39 -56.06 6.15 -6.71
CA CYS A 39 -56.39 4.98 -7.54
C CYS A 39 -56.26 3.70 -6.73
N ARG A 40 -57.39 3.26 -6.16
CA ARG A 40 -57.47 2.09 -5.27
C ARG A 40 -57.02 0.78 -5.94
N SER A 41 -57.18 0.64 -7.25
CA SER A 41 -56.72 -0.56 -7.98
C SER A 41 -55.20 -0.63 -8.08
N CYS A 42 -54.54 0.49 -8.37
CA CYS A 42 -53.08 0.56 -8.41
C CYS A 42 -52.47 0.45 -7.02
N GLU A 43 -53.10 1.05 -6.00
CA GLU A 43 -52.71 0.88 -4.59
C GLU A 43 -52.74 -0.59 -4.17
N LYS A 44 -53.86 -1.28 -4.44
CA LYS A 44 -54.02 -2.70 -4.12
C LYS A 44 -52.95 -3.56 -4.81
N LEU A 45 -52.71 -3.32 -6.10
CA LEU A 45 -51.70 -4.05 -6.87
C LEU A 45 -50.28 -3.89 -6.28
N VAL A 46 -49.90 -2.66 -5.92
CA VAL A 46 -48.60 -2.39 -5.28
C VAL A 46 -48.51 -3.05 -3.91
N GLY A 47 -49.58 -3.00 -3.12
CA GLY A 47 -49.66 -3.66 -1.81
C GLY A 47 -49.50 -5.18 -1.89
N GLU A 48 -50.24 -5.83 -2.80
CA GLU A 48 -50.15 -7.28 -3.01
C GLU A 48 -48.75 -7.72 -3.45
N LEU A 49 -48.14 -6.97 -4.37
CA LEU A 49 -46.79 -7.26 -4.85
C LEU A 49 -45.74 -7.05 -3.75
N SER A 50 -45.85 -5.95 -2.99
CA SER A 50 -44.96 -5.66 -1.86
C SER A 50 -45.06 -6.73 -0.77
N ALA A 51 -46.27 -7.21 -0.46
CA ALA A 51 -46.47 -8.28 0.51
C ALA A 51 -45.84 -9.59 0.04
N THR A 52 -46.02 -9.94 -1.24
CA THR A 52 -45.42 -11.14 -1.83
C THR A 52 -43.89 -11.10 -1.78
N LEU A 53 -43.29 -9.94 -2.13
CA LEU A 53 -41.83 -9.76 -2.06
C LEU A 53 -41.30 -9.77 -0.63
N SER A 54 -42.07 -9.27 0.35
CA SER A 54 -41.66 -9.29 1.75
C SER A 54 -41.52 -10.72 2.30
N ILE A 55 -42.41 -11.63 1.88
CA ILE A 55 -42.32 -13.06 2.22
C ILE A 55 -41.05 -13.69 1.62
N LEU A 56 -40.70 -13.31 0.39
CA LEU A 56 -39.47 -13.77 -0.28
C LEU A 56 -38.22 -13.25 0.42
N ASP A 57 -38.21 -11.99 0.87
CA ASP A 57 -37.09 -11.40 1.61
C ASP A 57 -36.87 -12.05 2.98
N GLU A 58 -37.95 -12.46 3.66
CA GLU A 58 -37.86 -13.18 4.93
C GLU A 58 -37.17 -14.55 4.76
N GLN A 59 -37.45 -15.24 3.66
CA GLN A 59 -36.81 -16.52 3.31
C GLN A 59 -35.38 -16.34 2.80
N LYS A 60 -35.06 -15.18 2.23
CA LYS A 60 -33.73 -14.82 1.72
C LYS A 60 -32.74 -14.34 2.78
N ARG A 61 -33.05 -14.49 4.07
CA ARG A 61 -32.08 -14.34 5.15
C ARG A 61 -31.04 -15.46 5.06
N ILE A 62 -30.16 -15.35 4.07
CA ILE A 62 -28.90 -16.07 4.00
C ILE A 62 -28.19 -15.67 5.28
N LEU A 63 -28.04 -16.62 6.19
CA LEU A 63 -27.22 -16.44 7.38
C LEU A 63 -25.84 -16.05 6.85
N PRO A 64 -25.36 -14.81 7.10
CA PRO A 64 -24.04 -14.43 6.62
C PRO A 64 -23.05 -15.43 7.22
N ASP A 65 -22.14 -15.95 6.38
CA ASP A 65 -21.09 -16.84 6.86
C ASP A 65 -20.42 -16.20 8.08
N PRO A 66 -20.38 -16.87 9.25
CA PRO A 66 -19.89 -16.28 10.51
C PRO A 66 -18.48 -15.67 10.38
N PHE A 67 -17.70 -16.12 9.40
CA PHE A 67 -16.34 -15.66 9.15
C PHE A 67 -16.22 -14.57 8.07
N MET A 68 -17.30 -14.25 7.36
CA MET A 68 -17.28 -13.26 6.29
C MET A 68 -16.91 -11.87 6.82
N HIS A 69 -17.45 -11.48 7.98
CA HIS A 69 -17.07 -10.25 8.67
C HIS A 69 -15.58 -10.23 9.00
N THR A 70 -15.06 -11.32 9.58
CA THR A 70 -13.65 -11.46 9.94
C THR A 70 -12.73 -11.33 8.73
N ARG A 71 -13.06 -11.99 7.61
CA ARG A 71 -12.26 -11.94 6.38
C ARG A 71 -12.22 -10.52 5.79
N ILE A 72 -13.35 -9.81 5.80
CA ILE A 72 -13.42 -8.43 5.32
C ILE A 72 -12.55 -7.50 6.18
N TRP A 73 -12.67 -7.60 7.51
CA TRP A 73 -11.86 -6.79 8.42
C TRP A 73 -10.36 -7.08 8.29
N GLN A 74 -9.99 -8.34 8.15
CA GLN A 74 -8.60 -8.75 7.92
C GLN A 74 -8.04 -8.13 6.63
N GLU A 75 -8.80 -8.13 5.53
CA GLU A 75 -8.36 -7.54 4.27
C GLU A 75 -8.17 -6.02 4.39
N ILE A 76 -9.08 -5.32 5.07
CA ILE A 76 -8.97 -3.86 5.31
C ILE A 76 -7.74 -3.54 6.15
N GLU A 77 -7.52 -4.27 7.25
CA GLU A 77 -6.39 -4.06 8.15
C GLU A 77 -5.05 -4.37 7.46
N ASN A 78 -5.00 -5.45 6.67
CA ASN A 78 -3.79 -5.84 5.96
C ASN A 78 -3.41 -4.81 4.88
N ARG A 79 -4.40 -4.23 4.17
CA ARG A 79 -4.17 -3.12 3.23
C ARG A 79 -3.61 -1.86 3.91
N GLN A 80 -4.02 -1.57 5.14
CA GLN A 80 -3.48 -0.43 5.89
C GLN A 80 -2.06 -0.68 6.41
N LYS A 81 -1.78 -1.88 6.94
CA LYS A 81 -0.47 -2.21 7.53
C LYS A 81 0.64 -2.36 6.49
N THR A 82 0.33 -2.92 5.32
CA THR A 82 1.34 -3.20 4.28
C THR A 82 1.96 -1.94 3.69
N ASN A 83 1.21 -0.85 3.54
CA ASN A 83 1.76 0.39 2.96
C ASN A 83 2.66 1.18 3.94
N VAL A 84 2.30 1.23 5.23
CA VAL A 84 3.05 2.01 6.22
C VAL A 84 4.32 1.30 6.68
N LEU A 85 4.27 -0.01 6.95
CA LEU A 85 5.45 -0.76 7.40
C LEU A 85 6.49 -0.92 6.30
N PHE A 86 6.07 -1.09 5.04
CA PHE A 86 6.99 -1.21 3.92
C PHE A 86 7.71 0.11 3.61
N SER A 87 7.00 1.25 3.67
CA SER A 87 7.61 2.57 3.46
C SER A 87 8.51 2.99 4.62
N VAL A 88 8.10 2.77 5.87
CA VAL A 88 8.91 3.13 7.05
C VAL A 88 10.17 2.26 7.12
N ARG A 89 10.06 0.94 6.92
CA ARG A 89 11.23 0.05 6.96
C ARG A 89 12.23 0.35 5.84
N ARG A 90 11.76 0.73 4.65
CA ARG A 90 12.61 1.06 3.49
C ARG A 90 13.41 2.36 3.68
N ILE A 91 12.91 3.32 4.47
CA ILE A 91 13.61 4.60 4.73
C ILE A 91 14.42 4.54 6.03
N VAL A 92 13.91 3.93 7.10
CA VAL A 92 14.57 3.90 8.41
C VAL A 92 15.82 3.01 8.41
N GLN A 93 15.78 1.89 7.68
CA GLN A 93 16.91 0.94 7.63
C GLN A 93 18.22 1.56 7.06
N PRO A 94 18.23 2.25 5.90
CA PRO A 94 19.46 2.86 5.39
C PRO A 94 19.95 4.04 6.26
N ILE A 95 19.04 4.79 6.90
CA ILE A 95 19.40 5.92 7.77
C ILE A 95 20.17 5.44 9.01
N MET A 96 19.74 4.34 9.63
CA MET A 96 20.44 3.80 10.81
C MET A 96 21.86 3.35 10.47
N VAL A 97 22.05 2.65 9.34
CA VAL A 97 23.37 2.20 8.89
C VAL A 97 24.29 3.39 8.61
N ALA A 98 23.78 4.43 7.94
CA ALA A 98 24.54 5.65 7.69
C ALA A 98 24.92 6.38 8.99
N ALA A 99 24.00 6.47 9.96
CA ALA A 99 24.29 7.08 11.26
C ALA A 99 25.39 6.33 12.02
N ILE A 100 25.35 5.00 12.05
CA ILE A 100 26.36 4.17 12.70
C ILE A 100 27.74 4.38 12.03
N LEU A 101 27.80 4.42 10.70
CA LEU A 101 29.04 4.68 9.98
C LEU A 101 29.63 6.06 10.32
N ILE A 102 28.80 7.11 10.31
CA ILE A 102 29.26 8.48 10.64
C ILE A 102 29.79 8.53 12.07
N ILE A 103 29.08 7.93 13.03
CA ILE A 103 29.51 7.86 14.43
C ILE A 103 30.81 7.08 14.55
N GLY A 104 30.94 5.94 13.88
CA GLY A 104 32.15 5.13 13.87
C GLY A 104 33.36 5.88 13.31
N ILE A 105 33.18 6.61 12.20
CA ILE A 105 34.21 7.45 11.60
C ILE A 105 34.63 8.56 12.58
N TYR A 106 33.67 9.24 13.20
CA TYR A 106 33.96 10.33 14.14
C TYR A 106 34.74 9.84 15.36
N ILE A 107 34.32 8.72 15.95
CA ILE A 107 35.02 8.09 17.08
C ILE A 107 36.41 7.62 16.65
N GLY A 108 36.53 7.01 15.48
CA GLY A 108 37.80 6.53 14.94
C GLY A 108 38.82 7.66 14.74
N ILE A 109 38.38 8.80 14.19
CA ILE A 109 39.25 9.98 14.02
C ILE A 109 39.65 10.56 15.38
N GLY A 110 38.72 10.67 16.33
CA GLY A 110 39.00 11.21 17.66
C GLY A 110 40.03 10.38 18.45
N LEU A 111 39.90 9.05 18.40
CA LEU A 111 40.88 8.15 19.00
C LEU A 111 42.21 8.20 18.25
N GLY A 112 42.19 8.11 16.91
CA GLY A 112 43.39 8.14 16.08
C GLY A 112 44.26 9.40 16.29
N ASN A 113 43.64 10.58 16.36
CA ASN A 113 44.37 11.83 16.60
C ASN A 113 45.02 11.89 18.00
N SER A 114 44.40 11.24 19.00
CA SER A 114 44.92 11.22 20.37
C SER A 114 46.15 10.30 20.50
N TYR A 115 46.23 9.24 19.69
CA TYR A 115 47.40 8.34 19.66
C TYR A 115 48.50 8.81 18.70
N VAL A 116 48.16 9.52 17.62
CA VAL A 116 49.14 10.06 16.66
C VAL A 116 50.04 11.12 17.29
N SER A 117 49.56 11.88 18.28
CA SER A 117 50.38 12.85 19.01
C SER A 117 51.51 12.21 19.84
N GLU A 118 51.44 10.90 20.11
CA GLU A 118 52.49 10.12 20.81
C GLU A 118 53.28 9.22 19.85
N ALA A 119 52.74 8.96 18.64
CA ALA A 119 53.39 8.19 17.59
C ALA A 119 54.26 9.03 16.63
N GLU A 120 54.13 10.36 16.63
CA GLU A 120 54.94 11.24 15.76
C GLU A 120 56.44 11.27 16.15
N GLU A 121 56.79 10.90 17.39
CA GLU A 121 58.19 10.77 17.83
C GLU A 121 58.81 9.40 17.46
N ILE A 122 58.00 8.36 17.19
CA ILE A 122 58.48 6.99 16.96
C ILE A 122 58.37 6.57 15.47
N ALA A 123 57.50 7.20 14.69
CA ALA A 123 57.24 6.77 13.30
C ALA A 123 58.09 7.45 12.21
N SER A 124 58.92 8.45 12.53
CA SER A 124 59.70 9.17 11.50
C SER A 124 61.10 8.61 11.22
N VAL A 125 61.59 7.61 11.96
CA VAL A 125 62.98 7.14 11.82
C VAL A 125 63.13 5.77 11.15
N ASP A 126 62.11 4.89 11.11
CA ASP A 126 62.37 3.48 10.71
C ASP A 126 61.36 2.83 9.74
N ASN A 127 60.43 3.59 9.14
CA ASN A 127 59.48 3.01 8.17
C ASN A 127 59.79 3.37 6.70
N ARG A 128 60.70 4.31 6.44
CA ARG A 128 61.10 4.65 5.06
C ARG A 128 62.22 3.76 4.53
N THR A 129 63.12 3.32 5.40
CA THR A 129 64.27 2.46 5.09
C THR A 129 63.86 1.02 4.79
N LEU A 130 62.95 0.44 5.58
CA LEU A 130 62.51 -0.94 5.41
C LEU A 130 61.69 -1.18 4.14
N VAL A 131 60.94 -0.16 3.68
CA VAL A 131 60.10 -0.28 2.48
C VAL A 131 60.94 -0.14 1.20
N ASP A 132 61.94 0.75 1.19
CA ASP A 132 62.87 0.86 0.05
C ASP A 132 63.75 -0.40 -0.10
N GLU A 133 64.28 -0.95 1.00
CA GLU A 133 65.11 -2.18 0.96
C GLU A 133 64.35 -3.38 0.36
N PHE A 134 63.05 -3.51 0.65
CA PHE A 134 62.25 -4.63 0.17
C PHE A 134 61.79 -4.47 -1.29
N LEU A 135 61.58 -3.23 -1.76
CA LEU A 135 61.10 -2.98 -3.12
C LEU A 135 62.20 -2.97 -4.18
N PHE A 136 63.44 -2.63 -3.81
CA PHE A 136 64.57 -2.57 -4.76
C PHE A 136 65.34 -3.89 -4.90
N ASN A 137 65.22 -4.83 -3.95
CA ASN A 137 65.97 -6.09 -3.94
C ASN A 137 65.42 -7.17 -4.91
N GLU A 138 64.20 -7.01 -5.44
CA GLU A 138 63.67 -7.91 -6.48
C GLU A 138 64.18 -7.58 -7.90
N MET A 139 64.83 -6.43 -8.10
CA MET A 139 65.30 -6.00 -9.42
C MET A 139 66.72 -6.50 -9.76
N ASP A 140 67.47 -6.99 -8.76
CA ASP A 140 68.84 -7.53 -8.94
C ASP A 140 68.87 -9.06 -9.23
N TYR A 141 67.71 -9.73 -9.26
CA TYR A 141 67.58 -11.19 -9.41
C TYR A 141 66.87 -11.62 -10.72
N GLU A 142 67.26 -11.06 -11.88
CA GLU A 142 66.89 -11.64 -13.16
C GLU A 142 68.13 -12.03 -14.02
N PRO A 143 68.69 -13.24 -13.84
CA PRO A 143 69.76 -13.75 -14.71
C PRO A 143 69.26 -14.22 -16.10
N ILE A 144 67.97 -14.05 -16.41
CA ILE A 144 67.34 -14.66 -17.60
C ILE A 144 67.56 -13.79 -18.86
N GLU A 145 67.63 -12.46 -18.71
CA GLU A 145 67.78 -11.54 -19.85
C GLU A 145 69.23 -11.54 -20.41
N ILE A 146 70.23 -11.75 -19.54
CA ILE A 146 71.65 -11.81 -19.95
C ILE A 146 71.94 -13.10 -20.74
N PHE A 147 71.23 -14.20 -20.43
CA PHE A 147 71.38 -15.47 -21.14
C PHE A 147 70.86 -15.43 -22.59
N LEU A 148 69.93 -14.52 -22.90
CA LEU A 148 69.35 -14.38 -24.25
C LEU A 148 70.11 -13.42 -25.16
N ILE A 149 71.05 -12.63 -24.60
CA ILE A 149 71.86 -11.65 -25.36
C ILE A 149 73.19 -12.24 -25.83
N ASP A 150 73.67 -13.35 -25.27
CA ASP A 150 74.97 -13.96 -25.59
C ASP A 150 74.90 -15.16 -26.57
N LYS A 151 74.10 -15.07 -27.64
CA LYS A 151 74.19 -16.03 -28.76
C LYS A 151 73.95 -15.41 -30.13
#